data_AF-A0A315V0G6-F1
#
_entry.id   AF-A0A315V0G6-F1
#
_cell.length_a   1.000
_cell.length_b   1.000
_cell.length_c   1.000
_cell.angle_alpha   90.00
_cell.angle_beta   90.00
_cell.angle_gamma   90.00
#
_symmetry.space_group_name_H-M   'P 1'
#
loop_
_entity.id
_entity.type
_entity.pdbx_description
1 polymer ?
#
loop_
_entity_poly.entity_id
_entity_poly.type
_entity_poly.pdbx_seq_one_letter_code
_entity_poly.pdbx_strand_id
1 'polypeptide(L)'
;MDPRVFWVFASAVCLLSFTVHSSSGQTYPLTDEGGLGRVFDGIGGLSGGGATSRLLVNYAEPYRSQILDYLFKPNFGASLHILKVEIGGDSQTTDGTEPSHMHYENDENYFRGYEWWLMKEAKKRNPNITLIALPWAFPGWVGRGENWPYDFPDVTAAYVVNWVIGAKKYHDLDIQYIGIWNERIFNSKYIKVLRNMLDRVGLTDVGIIAADGDWDIAKYLIADPHLNDSVQLLRYTLDKTGLESVRIVASDNLWEPITMFLMLDPELSSAVDVIGAHYPGTTTVPQALTTKKKLWASEDYSTFNDDVGGGCWARILNQNYVNGQMTATISWNLVASYYEELPFGRDGLMTAQEPWSGNYVVESPIWITGTHNHSICIRPPLPPFNVTSQNATFQLKGSFASIKELQVWRSHFDFKAKKHSLFEKLPPVKLVDGSFTLNLAEDEVYTLTTIRTGQKGSFPEPPPSARFPKVYKDNFDIRNPPFSEAPNFADQTGVFEYYINLSDPGPHAFTLRQVVMERPITWVADANQTITVIGDYEW
;
A
#
# COMPACT_ATOMS: atom_id res chain seq x y z
N MET A 1 24.81 -11.85 -15.02
CA MET A 1 23.87 -12.98 -15.22
C MET A 1 22.49 -12.48 -14.82
N ASP A 2 21.47 -12.83 -15.58
CA ASP A 2 20.09 -12.33 -15.45
C ASP A 2 19.33 -13.07 -14.31
N PRO A 3 18.92 -12.39 -13.22
CA PRO A 3 18.37 -13.05 -12.03
C PRO A 3 16.87 -13.34 -12.19
N ARG A 4 16.53 -14.42 -12.91
CA ARG A 4 15.14 -14.82 -13.17
C ARG A 4 14.48 -15.54 -11.99
N VAL A 5 13.59 -14.83 -11.29
CA VAL A 5 12.56 -15.41 -10.43
C VAL A 5 11.45 -15.98 -11.32
N PHE A 6 10.95 -17.18 -10.97
CA PHE A 6 9.80 -17.79 -11.63
C PHE A 6 8.69 -17.99 -10.60
N TRP A 7 7.57 -17.32 -10.80
CA TRP A 7 6.31 -17.67 -10.12
C TRP A 7 5.64 -18.79 -10.90
N VAL A 8 5.26 -19.86 -10.20
CA VAL A 8 4.80 -21.11 -10.80
C VAL A 8 3.27 -21.16 -10.73
N PHE A 9 2.61 -20.92 -11.86
CA PHE A 9 1.16 -20.90 -11.94
C PHE A 9 0.56 -22.30 -12.10
N ALA A 10 -0.47 -22.59 -11.32
CA ALA A 10 -1.42 -23.68 -11.55
C ALA A 10 -2.83 -23.15 -11.32
N SER A 11 -3.73 -23.35 -12.28
CA SER A 11 -5.12 -22.88 -12.20
C SER A 11 -6.04 -23.88 -12.89
N ALA A 12 -6.96 -24.47 -12.13
CA ALA A 12 -7.87 -25.49 -12.64
C ALA A 12 -9.08 -24.85 -13.33
N VAL A 13 -9.06 -24.77 -14.66
CA VAL A 13 -10.23 -24.38 -15.44
C VAL A 13 -11.26 -25.52 -15.37
N CYS A 14 -12.35 -25.32 -14.63
CA CYS A 14 -13.38 -26.34 -14.39
C CYS A 14 -14.31 -26.50 -15.61
N LEU A 15 -13.82 -27.17 -16.65
CA LEU A 15 -14.63 -27.62 -17.78
C LEU A 15 -15.38 -28.90 -17.40
N LEU A 16 -16.71 -28.82 -17.34
CA LEU A 16 -17.61 -29.94 -17.07
C LEU A 16 -17.65 -30.94 -18.25
N SER A 17 -16.69 -31.86 -18.28
CA SER A 17 -16.69 -33.02 -19.19
C SER A 17 -16.53 -34.33 -18.40
N PHE A 18 -17.58 -35.16 -18.40
CA PHE A 18 -17.55 -36.48 -17.75
C PHE A 18 -16.63 -37.46 -18.50
N THR A 19 -15.40 -37.61 -18.02
CA THR A 19 -14.47 -38.68 -18.45
C THR A 19 -13.81 -39.38 -17.26
N VAL A 20 -13.47 -40.66 -17.45
CA VAL A 20 -12.98 -41.55 -16.40
C VAL A 20 -11.63 -41.07 -15.86
N HIS A 21 -11.54 -40.89 -14.54
CA HIS A 21 -10.34 -40.39 -13.87
C HIS A 21 -9.26 -41.47 -13.78
N SER A 22 -8.39 -41.51 -14.79
CA SER A 22 -7.01 -42.01 -14.61
C SER A 22 -6.24 -41.00 -13.76
N SER A 23 -5.52 -41.45 -12.72
CA SER A 23 -4.74 -40.59 -11.83
C SER A 23 -3.40 -40.15 -12.46
N SER A 24 -3.45 -39.61 -13.67
CA SER A 24 -2.33 -38.92 -14.29
C SER A 24 -2.17 -37.54 -13.63
N GLY A 25 -0.99 -37.25 -13.09
CA GLY A 25 -0.71 -35.92 -12.51
C GLY A 25 -0.85 -34.82 -13.55
N GLN A 26 -1.43 -33.68 -13.18
CA GLN A 26 -1.58 -32.57 -14.11
C GLN A 26 -0.19 -32.05 -14.51
N THR A 27 -0.01 -31.77 -15.81
CA THR A 27 1.26 -31.30 -16.38
C THR A 27 1.12 -29.88 -16.88
N TYR A 28 1.81 -28.95 -16.23
CA TYR A 28 1.77 -27.52 -16.52
C TYR A 28 3.04 -27.12 -17.31
N PRO A 29 2.92 -26.73 -18.59
CA PRO A 29 4.05 -26.23 -19.36
C PRO A 29 4.37 -24.78 -18.95
N LEU A 30 5.65 -24.49 -18.70
CA LEU A 30 6.16 -23.14 -18.44
C LEU A 30 7.10 -22.76 -19.58
N THR A 31 6.78 -21.70 -20.33
CA THR A 31 7.51 -21.30 -21.54
C THR A 31 7.50 -19.78 -21.75
N ASP A 32 8.50 -19.26 -22.46
CA ASP A 32 8.53 -17.93 -23.09
C ASP A 32 8.31 -17.99 -24.62
N GLU A 33 8.03 -19.18 -25.17
CA GLU A 33 7.62 -19.37 -26.56
C GLU A 33 6.27 -18.69 -26.82
N GLY A 34 6.28 -17.61 -27.61
CA GLY A 34 5.12 -16.75 -27.85
C GLY A 34 5.21 -15.37 -27.18
N GLY A 35 6.20 -15.17 -26.29
CA GLY A 35 6.44 -13.91 -25.60
C GLY A 35 6.29 -14.02 -24.08
N LEU A 36 6.32 -12.87 -23.42
CA LEU A 36 6.13 -12.73 -21.96
C LEU A 36 4.77 -12.10 -21.65
N GLY A 37 4.31 -12.28 -20.41
CA GLY A 37 3.13 -11.60 -19.87
C GLY A 37 3.38 -10.11 -19.58
N ARG A 38 2.55 -9.52 -18.71
CA ARG A 38 2.78 -8.15 -18.25
C ARG A 38 4.03 -8.08 -17.36
N VAL A 39 4.68 -6.91 -17.32
CA VAL A 39 5.80 -6.65 -16.41
C VAL A 39 5.28 -6.58 -14.97
N PHE A 40 5.92 -7.31 -14.05
CA PHE A 40 5.67 -7.20 -12.61
C PHE A 40 6.25 -5.89 -12.07
N ASP A 41 5.44 -5.16 -11.30
CA ASP A 41 5.75 -3.80 -10.83
C ASP A 41 6.17 -3.75 -9.35
N GLY A 42 5.74 -4.70 -8.52
CA GLY A 42 6.18 -4.84 -7.13
C GLY A 42 5.09 -5.29 -6.15
N ILE A 43 5.51 -5.73 -4.96
CA ILE A 43 4.63 -5.89 -3.79
C ILE A 43 5.03 -4.84 -2.74
N GLY A 44 4.03 -4.23 -2.08
CA GLY A 44 4.23 -3.18 -1.08
C GLY A 44 3.34 -3.26 0.13
N GLY A 45 3.55 -2.31 1.04
CA GLY A 45 2.68 -2.00 2.17
C GLY A 45 2.42 -0.50 2.27
N LEU A 46 1.34 -0.14 2.97
CA LEU A 46 0.81 1.21 3.11
C LEU A 46 1.00 1.71 4.55
N SER A 47 1.62 2.87 4.74
CA SER A 47 1.71 3.57 6.03
C SER A 47 0.81 4.79 6.03
N GLY A 48 0.06 4.97 7.12
CA GLY A 48 -1.04 5.93 7.21
C GLY A 48 -2.38 5.38 6.71
N GLY A 49 -3.29 6.28 6.37
CA GLY A 49 -4.71 5.97 6.15
C GLY A 49 -5.37 5.21 7.30
N GLY A 50 -5.16 5.50 8.59
CA GLY A 50 -4.58 6.73 9.16
C GLY A 50 -3.76 6.44 10.41
N ALA A 51 -2.59 7.07 10.55
CA ALA A 51 -1.71 6.95 11.71
C ALA A 51 -1.21 5.52 12.04
N THR A 52 -1.23 4.59 11.08
CA THR A 52 -0.91 3.16 11.31
C THR A 52 0.54 2.89 11.75
N SER A 53 1.47 3.82 11.52
CA SER A 53 2.86 3.76 12.02
C SER A 53 3.10 4.48 13.35
N ARG A 54 2.07 5.05 14.00
CA ARG A 54 2.21 6.04 15.08
C ARG A 54 3.08 5.62 16.26
N LEU A 55 3.01 4.37 16.70
CA LEU A 55 3.75 3.81 17.85
C LEU A 55 5.13 3.25 17.48
N LEU A 56 5.45 3.10 16.19
CA LEU A 56 6.75 2.57 15.74
C LEU A 56 7.90 3.53 16.06
N VAL A 57 7.62 4.83 15.99
CA VAL A 57 8.60 5.92 16.03
C VAL A 57 9.43 5.92 17.33
N ASN A 58 8.81 5.55 18.45
CA ASN A 58 9.41 5.58 19.79
C ASN A 58 9.83 4.22 20.34
N TYR A 59 9.86 3.16 19.51
CA TYR A 59 10.55 1.91 19.87
C TYR A 59 12.03 2.18 20.18
N ALA A 60 12.53 1.54 21.25
CA ALA A 60 13.95 1.52 21.56
C ALA A 60 14.75 0.76 20.49
N GLU A 61 16.00 1.19 20.26
CA GLU A 61 16.97 0.38 19.52
C GLU A 61 17.48 -0.77 20.41
N PRO A 62 17.73 -1.97 19.84
CA PRO A 62 17.79 -2.29 18.41
C PRO A 62 16.43 -2.62 17.77
N TYR A 63 15.35 -2.74 18.54
CA TYR A 63 14.09 -3.34 18.09
C TYR A 63 13.45 -2.57 16.94
N ARG A 64 13.46 -1.23 16.99
CA ARG A 64 12.97 -0.38 15.87
C ARG A 64 13.72 -0.67 14.57
N SER A 65 15.06 -0.72 14.61
CA SER A 65 15.87 -1.09 13.45
C SER A 65 15.66 -2.54 13.00
N GLN A 66 15.27 -3.46 13.89
CA GLN A 66 14.96 -4.87 13.56
C GLN A 66 13.62 -4.99 12.81
N ILE A 67 12.58 -4.28 13.25
CA ILE A 67 11.27 -4.21 12.58
C ILE A 67 11.44 -3.67 11.15
N LEU A 68 12.16 -2.55 11.01
CA LEU A 68 12.48 -1.95 9.70
C LEU A 68 13.33 -2.89 8.80
N ASP A 69 14.19 -3.73 9.40
CA ASP A 69 14.92 -4.76 8.68
C ASP A 69 14.00 -5.88 8.17
N TYR A 70 13.00 -6.34 8.96
CA TYR A 70 12.02 -7.32 8.48
C TYR A 70 11.14 -6.77 7.35
N LEU A 71 10.78 -5.49 7.37
CA LEU A 71 9.97 -4.86 6.32
C LEU A 71 10.76 -4.61 5.03
N PHE A 72 11.90 -3.92 5.11
CA PHE A 72 12.53 -3.29 3.94
C PHE A 72 13.88 -3.89 3.49
N LYS A 73 14.53 -4.73 4.29
CA LYS A 73 15.89 -5.21 3.96
C LYS A 73 15.85 -6.36 2.94
N PRO A 74 16.48 -6.21 1.75
CA PRO A 74 16.42 -7.25 0.71
C PRO A 74 17.06 -8.57 1.14
N ASN A 75 16.38 -9.70 0.85
CA ASN A 75 16.78 -11.06 1.25
C ASN A 75 16.75 -11.26 2.79
N PHE A 76 15.85 -10.60 3.52
CA PHE A 76 15.72 -10.75 4.97
C PHE A 76 14.30 -11.13 5.41
N GLY A 77 13.35 -10.19 5.38
CA GLY A 77 11.94 -10.46 5.63
C GLY A 77 11.09 -10.21 4.39
N ALA A 78 9.97 -9.48 4.53
CA ALA A 78 9.07 -9.10 3.44
C ALA A 78 9.79 -8.43 2.26
N SER A 79 10.92 -7.76 2.50
CA SER A 79 11.83 -7.24 1.47
C SER A 79 11.11 -6.33 0.45
N LEU A 80 10.23 -5.45 0.94
CA LEU A 80 9.21 -4.78 0.12
C LEU A 80 9.80 -3.97 -1.06
N HIS A 81 9.08 -4.01 -2.18
CA HIS A 81 9.42 -3.31 -3.42
C HIS A 81 8.82 -1.90 -3.47
N ILE A 82 7.70 -1.71 -2.77
CA ILE A 82 6.88 -0.51 -2.78
C ILE A 82 6.56 -0.10 -1.33
N LEU A 83 6.59 1.20 -1.05
CA LEU A 83 6.03 1.83 0.14
C LEU A 83 5.04 2.93 -0.30
N LYS A 84 3.76 2.78 0.07
CA LYS A 84 2.72 3.82 -0.10
C LYS A 84 2.59 4.56 1.24
N VAL A 85 2.56 5.88 1.22
CA VAL A 85 2.43 6.73 2.43
C VAL A 85 1.26 7.69 2.30
N GLU A 86 0.68 8.08 3.44
CA GLU A 86 -0.27 9.19 3.49
C GLU A 86 0.45 10.54 3.26
N ILE A 87 -0.20 11.43 2.51
CA ILE A 87 0.04 12.88 2.57
C ILE A 87 -0.90 13.43 3.64
N GLY A 88 -0.37 13.61 4.85
CA GLY A 88 -1.14 13.99 6.04
C GLY A 88 -2.03 15.22 5.80
N GLY A 89 -3.28 15.15 6.28
CA GLY A 89 -4.33 16.13 6.00
C GLY A 89 -4.93 16.83 7.21
N ASP A 90 -4.31 16.72 8.39
CA ASP A 90 -4.79 17.27 9.69
C ASP A 90 -6.13 16.70 10.20
N SER A 91 -6.65 15.68 9.53
CA SER A 91 -7.94 15.04 9.75
C SER A 91 -7.77 13.58 10.14
N GLN A 92 -8.80 12.97 10.72
CA GLN A 92 -8.87 11.53 11.00
C GLN A 92 -8.94 10.74 9.70
N THR A 93 -8.07 9.73 9.54
CA THR A 93 -7.94 8.96 8.29
C THR A 93 -7.98 7.44 8.45
N THR A 94 -8.03 6.89 9.68
CA THR A 94 -8.78 5.67 10.13
C THR A 94 -8.53 5.43 11.63
N ASP A 95 -7.26 5.36 12.05
CA ASP A 95 -6.83 5.06 13.44
C ASP A 95 -6.19 6.27 14.15
N GLY A 96 -6.21 7.42 13.49
CA GLY A 96 -5.71 8.69 13.98
C GLY A 96 -5.62 9.74 12.88
N THR A 97 -5.13 10.92 13.24
CA THR A 97 -4.82 12.00 12.29
C THR A 97 -3.35 11.99 11.90
N GLU A 98 -3.02 12.44 10.69
CA GLU A 98 -1.64 12.71 10.30
C GLU A 98 -1.39 14.19 9.93
N PRO A 99 -0.26 14.76 10.39
CA PRO A 99 0.00 16.19 10.30
C PRO A 99 0.41 16.62 8.88
N SER A 100 -0.27 17.63 8.37
CA SER A 100 0.04 18.27 7.09
C SER A 100 1.37 19.02 7.11
N HIS A 101 2.02 19.09 5.95
CA HIS A 101 3.14 20.02 5.73
C HIS A 101 2.71 21.49 5.66
N MET A 102 1.40 21.79 5.58
CA MET A 102 0.85 23.16 5.49
C MET A 102 -0.47 23.30 6.29
N HIS A 103 -0.42 23.48 7.61
CA HIS A 103 -1.61 23.62 8.46
C HIS A 103 -2.48 24.86 8.12
N TYR A 104 -1.92 25.86 7.43
CA TYR A 104 -2.57 27.07 6.96
C TYR A 104 -1.88 27.57 5.67
N GLU A 105 -2.53 28.42 4.86
CA GLU A 105 -2.11 28.80 3.49
C GLU A 105 -0.66 29.35 3.37
N ASN A 106 -0.05 29.78 4.48
CA ASN A 106 1.32 30.34 4.55
C ASN A 106 2.25 29.55 5.49
N ASP A 107 1.89 28.33 5.87
CA ASP A 107 2.71 27.38 6.62
C ASP A 107 3.44 26.43 5.67
N GLU A 108 4.72 26.13 5.93
CA GLU A 108 5.48 25.09 5.23
C GLU A 108 6.45 24.40 6.21
N ASN A 109 6.13 23.18 6.65
CA ASN A 109 6.99 22.38 7.52
C ASN A 109 7.04 20.91 7.11
N TYR A 110 8.14 20.53 6.47
CA TYR A 110 8.39 19.17 5.97
C TYR A 110 9.07 18.25 6.99
N PHE A 111 8.97 18.57 8.29
CA PHE A 111 9.55 17.79 9.38
C PHE A 111 8.52 17.28 10.40
N ARG A 112 7.22 17.44 10.09
CA ARG A 112 6.11 16.88 10.90
C ARG A 112 5.89 15.39 10.65
N GLY A 113 5.28 14.71 11.61
CA GLY A 113 4.91 13.31 11.50
C GLY A 113 6.12 12.39 11.37
N TYR A 114 5.95 11.26 10.69
CA TYR A 114 6.95 10.18 10.63
C TYR A 114 7.16 9.57 9.24
N GLU A 115 6.29 9.83 8.26
CA GLU A 115 6.45 9.27 6.91
C GLU A 115 7.74 9.71 6.22
N TRP A 116 8.20 10.95 6.46
CA TRP A 116 9.53 11.39 6.03
C TRP A 116 10.65 10.50 6.59
N TRP A 117 10.55 10.10 7.86
CA TRP A 117 11.52 9.23 8.51
C TRP A 117 11.42 7.79 8.00
N LEU A 118 10.19 7.28 7.84
CA LEU A 118 9.93 5.91 7.37
C LEU A 118 10.44 5.71 5.93
N MET A 119 10.14 6.64 5.02
CA MET A 119 10.66 6.62 3.65
C MET A 119 12.20 6.67 3.60
N LYS A 120 12.84 7.46 4.47
CA LYS A 120 14.31 7.50 4.58
C LYS A 120 14.89 6.18 5.10
N GLU A 121 14.32 5.60 6.16
CA GLU A 121 14.78 4.32 6.71
C GLU A 121 14.50 3.13 5.77
N ALA A 122 13.46 3.21 4.93
CA ALA A 122 13.19 2.27 3.85
C ALA A 122 14.23 2.41 2.71
N LYS A 123 14.44 3.62 2.15
CA LYS A 123 15.45 3.89 1.10
C LYS A 123 16.87 3.53 1.53
N LYS A 124 17.21 3.72 2.80
CA LYS A 124 18.48 3.31 3.43
C LYS A 124 18.72 1.80 3.43
N ARG A 125 17.65 0.98 3.40
CA ARG A 125 17.71 -0.50 3.34
C ARG A 125 17.55 -1.04 1.93
N ASN A 126 16.64 -0.44 1.16
CA ASN A 126 16.39 -0.73 -0.24
C ASN A 126 16.34 0.58 -1.04
N PRO A 127 17.48 1.06 -1.61
CA PRO A 127 17.50 2.28 -2.42
C PRO A 127 16.55 2.23 -3.63
N ASN A 128 16.28 1.03 -4.13
CA ASN A 128 15.41 0.76 -5.26
C ASN A 128 13.92 0.67 -4.89
N ILE A 129 13.53 0.91 -3.62
CA ILE A 129 12.12 0.90 -3.23
C ILE A 129 11.35 2.02 -3.95
N THR A 130 10.18 1.69 -4.49
CA THR A 130 9.25 2.65 -5.08
C THR A 130 8.48 3.37 -3.97
N LEU A 131 8.51 4.69 -3.97
CA LEU A 131 7.75 5.54 -3.05
C LEU A 131 6.50 6.08 -3.75
N ILE A 132 5.35 5.92 -3.08
CA ILE A 132 4.02 6.39 -3.52
C ILE A 132 3.45 7.28 -2.40
N ALA A 133 2.78 8.38 -2.74
CA ALA A 133 2.15 9.26 -1.74
C ALA A 133 0.72 9.66 -2.15
N LEU A 134 -0.26 9.53 -1.25
CA LEU A 134 -1.69 9.77 -1.51
C LEU A 134 -2.32 10.56 -0.34
N PRO A 135 -3.08 11.64 -0.58
CA PRO A 135 -3.85 12.28 0.49
C PRO A 135 -5.17 11.54 0.76
N TRP A 136 -5.49 11.33 2.03
CA TRP A 136 -6.84 10.94 2.50
C TRP A 136 -7.68 12.19 2.82
N ALA A 137 -7.04 13.25 3.34
CA ALA A 137 -7.68 14.51 3.71
C ALA A 137 -6.82 15.71 3.27
N PHE A 138 -7.36 16.93 3.43
CA PHE A 138 -6.63 18.17 3.17
C PHE A 138 -6.95 19.21 4.25
N PRO A 139 -6.02 20.10 4.62
CA PRO A 139 -6.29 21.25 5.49
C PRO A 139 -7.42 22.14 4.95
N GLY A 140 -8.20 22.77 5.84
CA GLY A 140 -9.44 23.48 5.48
C GLY A 140 -9.24 24.62 4.46
N TRP A 141 -8.14 25.37 4.59
CA TRP A 141 -7.77 26.47 3.69
C TRP A 141 -7.65 26.06 2.22
N VAL A 142 -7.34 24.79 1.91
CA VAL A 142 -7.25 24.28 0.54
C VAL A 142 -8.60 24.39 -0.19
N GLY A 143 -9.70 24.14 0.53
CA GLY A 143 -11.07 24.30 0.05
C GLY A 143 -11.63 25.72 0.25
N ARG A 144 -10.84 26.62 0.84
CA ARG A 144 -11.17 28.03 1.11
C ARG A 144 -12.49 28.23 1.87
N GLY A 145 -12.80 27.30 2.78
CA GLY A 145 -14.01 27.29 3.59
C GLY A 145 -15.06 26.25 3.17
N GLU A 146 -14.93 25.66 1.98
CA GLU A 146 -15.76 24.54 1.54
C GLU A 146 -15.11 23.18 1.89
N ASN A 147 -15.91 22.18 2.23
CA ASN A 147 -15.45 20.81 2.51
C ASN A 147 -15.20 20.02 1.20
N TRP A 148 -14.48 20.63 0.25
CA TRP A 148 -14.29 20.09 -1.10
C TRP A 148 -12.96 20.55 -1.75
N PRO A 149 -12.07 19.65 -2.19
CA PRO A 149 -10.72 20.01 -2.62
C PRO A 149 -10.62 20.38 -4.11
N TYR A 150 -11.73 20.51 -4.86
CA TYR A 150 -11.67 20.64 -6.33
C TYR A 150 -12.31 21.90 -6.92
N ASP A 151 -12.83 22.81 -6.10
CA ASP A 151 -13.30 24.12 -6.57
C ASP A 151 -12.12 25.04 -6.94
N PHE A 152 -11.00 24.89 -6.22
CA PHE A 152 -9.72 25.58 -6.44
C PHE A 152 -8.61 24.57 -6.80
N PRO A 153 -8.71 23.85 -7.94
CA PRO A 153 -7.84 22.71 -8.26
C PRO A 153 -6.37 23.10 -8.44
N ASP A 154 -6.08 24.37 -8.70
CA ASP A 154 -4.74 24.95 -8.74
C ASP A 154 -4.13 25.12 -7.34
N VAL A 155 -4.94 25.43 -6.32
CA VAL A 155 -4.51 25.48 -4.90
C VAL A 155 -4.18 24.07 -4.41
N THR A 156 -5.08 23.11 -4.64
CA THR A 156 -4.89 21.71 -4.27
C THR A 156 -3.71 21.07 -5.01
N ALA A 157 -3.51 21.40 -6.28
CA ALA A 157 -2.34 20.94 -7.02
C ALA A 157 -1.05 21.52 -6.44
N ALA A 158 -1.04 22.80 -6.04
CA ALA A 158 0.12 23.43 -5.41
C ALA A 158 0.44 22.78 -4.05
N TYR A 159 -0.58 22.46 -3.23
CA TYR A 159 -0.42 21.74 -1.97
C TYR A 159 0.31 20.39 -2.16
N VAL A 160 -0.16 19.55 -3.10
CA VAL A 160 0.43 18.22 -3.37
C VAL A 160 1.80 18.33 -4.04
N VAL A 161 1.99 19.26 -4.99
CA VAL A 161 3.30 19.48 -5.65
C VAL A 161 4.34 20.01 -4.65
N ASN A 162 3.95 20.88 -3.73
CA ASN A 162 4.83 21.34 -2.64
C ASN A 162 5.30 20.18 -1.75
N TRP A 163 4.42 19.20 -1.44
CA TRP A 163 4.81 17.99 -0.69
C TRP A 163 5.92 17.21 -1.42
N VAL A 164 5.78 16.98 -2.73
CA VAL A 164 6.77 16.27 -3.55
C VAL A 164 8.08 17.05 -3.67
N ILE A 165 8.02 18.37 -3.87
CA ILE A 165 9.21 19.25 -3.85
C ILE A 165 9.90 19.17 -2.49
N GLY A 166 9.15 19.18 -1.39
CA GLY A 166 9.65 19.06 -0.03
C GLY A 166 10.35 17.72 0.23
N ALA A 167 9.76 16.62 -0.23
CA ALA A 167 10.33 15.27 -0.16
C ALA A 167 11.76 15.24 -0.71
N LYS A 168 11.96 15.80 -1.91
CA LYS A 168 13.29 15.86 -2.53
C LYS A 168 14.20 16.90 -1.86
N LYS A 169 13.69 18.11 -1.59
CA LYS A 169 14.47 19.25 -1.08
C LYS A 169 15.03 19.06 0.33
N TYR A 170 14.28 18.41 1.22
CA TYR A 170 14.64 18.29 2.64
C TYR A 170 15.06 16.88 3.07
N HIS A 171 14.74 15.85 2.29
CA HIS A 171 15.01 14.44 2.64
C HIS A 171 15.74 13.63 1.56
N ASP A 172 16.02 14.22 0.39
CA ASP A 172 16.55 13.54 -0.81
C ASP A 172 15.68 12.37 -1.30
N LEU A 173 14.37 12.45 -1.07
CA LEU A 173 13.40 11.43 -1.47
C LEU A 173 12.83 11.75 -2.87
N ASP A 174 13.23 10.97 -3.87
CA ASP A 174 12.53 10.92 -5.14
C ASP A 174 11.23 10.11 -4.97
N ILE A 175 10.09 10.76 -5.15
CA ILE A 175 8.76 10.14 -5.15
C ILE A 175 8.46 9.65 -6.57
N GLN A 176 8.17 8.36 -6.74
CA GLN A 176 7.93 7.79 -8.08
C GLN A 176 6.49 8.02 -8.56
N TYR A 177 5.54 8.05 -7.62
CA TYR A 177 4.13 8.21 -7.92
C TYR A 177 3.38 9.01 -6.85
N ILE A 178 2.34 9.73 -7.25
CA ILE A 178 1.35 10.29 -6.33
C ILE A 178 -0.05 9.69 -6.54
N GLY A 179 -0.97 9.92 -5.62
CA GLY A 179 -2.39 9.58 -5.73
C GLY A 179 -3.26 10.82 -5.91
N ILE A 180 -4.59 10.67 -5.78
CA ILE A 180 -5.57 11.76 -5.98
C ILE A 180 -6.31 12.14 -4.69
N TRP A 181 -7.28 11.35 -4.21
CA TRP A 181 -7.93 11.58 -2.91
C TRP A 181 -8.62 10.30 -2.41
N ASN A 182 -7.96 9.57 -1.50
CA ASN A 182 -8.25 8.16 -1.20
C ASN A 182 -9.75 7.84 -1.02
N GLU A 183 -10.29 6.89 -1.79
CA GLU A 183 -11.69 6.49 -1.78
C GLU A 183 -12.72 7.64 -2.00
N ARG A 184 -12.39 8.76 -2.65
CA ARG A 184 -13.29 9.92 -2.83
C ARG A 184 -13.37 10.42 -4.27
N ILE A 185 -14.60 10.74 -4.72
CA ILE A 185 -14.95 11.10 -6.11
C ILE A 185 -13.96 12.12 -6.71
N PHE A 186 -13.34 11.77 -7.84
CA PHE A 186 -12.31 12.60 -8.46
C PHE A 186 -12.83 13.74 -9.33
N ASN A 187 -11.90 14.61 -9.71
CA ASN A 187 -12.14 15.70 -10.64
C ASN A 187 -11.13 15.68 -11.80
N SER A 188 -11.59 15.44 -13.04
CA SER A 188 -10.71 15.34 -14.22
C SER A 188 -9.95 16.64 -14.54
N LYS A 189 -10.51 17.81 -14.20
CA LYS A 189 -9.83 19.11 -14.34
C LYS A 189 -8.69 19.23 -13.33
N TYR A 190 -8.88 18.83 -12.07
CA TYR A 190 -7.80 18.79 -11.07
C TYR A 190 -6.59 18.00 -11.56
N ILE A 191 -6.82 16.82 -12.15
CA ILE A 191 -5.75 15.90 -12.51
C ILE A 191 -4.93 16.41 -13.70
N LYS A 192 -5.61 17.05 -14.67
CA LYS A 192 -4.95 17.78 -15.77
C LYS A 192 -4.13 18.98 -15.24
N VAL A 193 -4.62 19.70 -14.23
CA VAL A 193 -3.90 20.80 -13.57
C VAL A 193 -2.69 20.29 -12.77
N LEU A 194 -2.84 19.18 -12.04
CA LEU A 194 -1.80 18.54 -11.23
C LEU A 194 -0.58 18.14 -12.08
N ARG A 195 -0.78 17.49 -13.24
CA ARG A 195 0.32 17.30 -14.21
C ARG A 195 0.93 18.62 -14.63
N ASN A 196 0.10 19.54 -15.12
CA ASN A 196 0.58 20.75 -15.76
C ASN A 196 1.46 21.55 -14.80
N MET A 197 1.20 21.44 -13.49
CA MET A 197 2.06 21.94 -12.44
C MET A 197 3.34 21.11 -12.24
N LEU A 198 3.26 19.78 -12.09
CA LEU A 198 4.43 18.88 -12.01
C LEU A 198 5.42 19.12 -13.17
N ASP A 199 4.93 19.20 -14.41
CA ASP A 199 5.78 19.39 -15.59
C ASP A 199 6.43 20.77 -15.64
N ARG A 200 5.70 21.82 -15.23
CA ARG A 200 6.27 23.18 -15.11
C ARG A 200 7.38 23.27 -14.08
N VAL A 201 7.36 22.45 -13.03
CA VAL A 201 8.43 22.38 -12.03
C VAL A 201 9.49 21.31 -12.33
N GLY A 202 9.40 20.63 -13.49
CA GLY A 202 10.38 19.64 -13.94
C GLY A 202 10.23 18.24 -13.35
N LEU A 203 9.12 17.94 -12.67
CA LEU A 203 8.81 16.63 -12.08
C LEU A 203 8.14 15.68 -13.09
N THR A 204 8.60 15.69 -14.35
CA THR A 204 7.99 14.94 -15.48
C THR A 204 7.92 13.43 -15.24
N ASP A 205 8.87 12.89 -14.48
CA ASP A 205 9.02 11.45 -14.26
C ASP A 205 8.20 10.93 -13.07
N VAL A 206 7.55 11.82 -12.31
CA VAL A 206 6.58 11.47 -11.26
C VAL A 206 5.29 11.03 -11.93
N GLY A 207 4.94 9.75 -11.84
CA GLY A 207 3.65 9.23 -12.30
C GLY A 207 2.52 9.49 -11.29
N ILE A 208 1.32 8.99 -11.56
CA ILE A 208 0.23 8.91 -10.57
C ILE A 208 -0.33 7.45 -10.58
N ILE A 209 -0.96 6.93 -9.50
CA ILE A 209 -1.52 5.54 -9.37
C ILE A 209 -2.95 5.52 -8.82
N ALA A 210 -3.95 4.99 -9.57
CA ALA A 210 -5.35 5.34 -9.27
C ALA A 210 -6.54 4.80 -10.22
N ALA A 211 -7.72 4.33 -9.70
CA ALA A 211 -9.16 4.68 -10.10
C ALA A 211 -10.21 5.10 -8.94
N ASP A 212 -10.67 6.37 -8.67
CA ASP A 212 -11.52 6.78 -7.48
C ASP A 212 -13.05 6.86 -7.73
N GLY A 213 -13.86 6.53 -6.71
CA GLY A 213 -15.26 6.98 -6.54
C GLY A 213 -16.34 6.07 -7.15
N ASP A 214 -17.61 6.35 -6.81
CA ASP A 214 -18.76 5.49 -7.15
C ASP A 214 -19.76 6.16 -8.13
N TRP A 215 -20.61 5.36 -8.80
CA TRP A 215 -21.06 5.62 -10.17
C TRP A 215 -22.44 6.28 -10.36
N ASP A 216 -23.04 6.89 -9.33
CA ASP A 216 -24.47 7.27 -9.40
C ASP A 216 -24.83 8.32 -10.47
N ILE A 217 -23.92 9.23 -10.82
CA ILE A 217 -24.19 10.31 -11.79
C ILE A 217 -24.18 9.84 -13.26
N ALA A 218 -23.50 8.75 -13.59
CA ALA A 218 -23.27 8.37 -14.99
C ALA A 218 -24.49 7.71 -15.66
N LYS A 219 -25.46 7.25 -14.86
CA LYS A 219 -26.83 6.92 -15.34
C LYS A 219 -27.50 8.13 -16.03
N TYR A 220 -27.14 9.35 -15.64
CA TYR A 220 -27.62 10.60 -16.25
C TYR A 220 -26.75 11.06 -17.43
N LEU A 221 -25.43 10.84 -17.38
CA LEU A 221 -24.52 11.11 -18.52
C LEU A 221 -24.88 10.31 -19.78
N ILE A 222 -25.37 9.08 -19.63
CA ILE A 222 -25.86 8.26 -20.75
C ILE A 222 -27.19 8.79 -21.32
N ALA A 223 -27.93 9.61 -20.55
CA ALA A 223 -29.23 10.14 -20.92
C ALA A 223 -29.20 11.57 -21.51
N ASP A 224 -28.14 12.35 -21.28
CA ASP A 224 -28.03 13.74 -21.76
C ASP A 224 -26.78 13.97 -22.65
N PRO A 225 -26.92 14.04 -23.99
CA PRO A 225 -25.81 14.31 -24.90
C PRO A 225 -25.26 15.75 -24.83
N HIS A 226 -25.96 16.70 -24.19
CA HIS A 226 -25.53 18.10 -24.13
C HIS A 226 -24.52 18.41 -23.02
N LEU A 227 -24.30 17.51 -22.06
CA LEU A 227 -23.25 17.70 -21.04
C LEU A 227 -21.83 17.65 -21.62
N ASN A 228 -21.68 17.12 -22.84
CA ASN A 228 -20.41 16.96 -23.55
C ASN A 228 -19.82 18.29 -24.08
N ASP A 229 -20.68 19.25 -24.45
CA ASP A 229 -20.24 20.50 -25.11
C ASP A 229 -19.40 21.41 -24.18
N SER A 230 -19.63 21.30 -22.86
CA SER A 230 -18.85 21.99 -21.83
C SER A 230 -17.36 21.65 -21.84
N VAL A 231 -16.98 20.47 -22.35
CA VAL A 231 -15.56 20.04 -22.46
C VAL A 231 -14.89 20.68 -23.68
N GLN A 232 -15.63 20.93 -24.76
CA GLN A 232 -15.07 21.49 -26.00
C GLN A 232 -14.62 22.95 -25.86
N LEU A 233 -15.22 23.73 -24.95
CA LEU A 233 -14.81 25.13 -24.75
C LEU A 233 -13.40 25.25 -24.12
N LEU A 234 -12.96 24.22 -23.38
CA LEU A 234 -11.59 24.15 -22.85
C LEU A 234 -10.57 23.83 -23.97
N ARG A 235 -10.97 22.99 -24.94
CA ARG A 235 -10.13 22.48 -26.04
C ARG A 235 -9.41 23.60 -26.81
N TYR A 236 -10.16 24.63 -27.22
CA TYR A 236 -9.64 25.75 -28.01
C TYR A 236 -8.50 26.53 -27.33
N THR A 237 -8.42 26.48 -25.99
CA THR A 237 -7.39 27.20 -25.22
C THR A 237 -6.10 26.38 -25.08
N LEU A 238 -6.21 25.05 -25.04
CA LEU A 238 -5.09 24.13 -24.77
C LEU A 238 -4.37 23.65 -26.04
N ASP A 239 -5.06 23.59 -27.19
CA ASP A 239 -4.47 23.22 -28.49
C ASP A 239 -3.36 24.19 -28.98
N LYS A 240 -3.13 25.29 -28.27
CA LYS A 240 -2.16 26.32 -28.65
C LYS A 240 -0.76 26.16 -28.05
N THR A 241 -0.51 25.14 -27.22
CA THR A 241 0.74 25.01 -26.43
C THR A 241 1.61 23.77 -26.71
N GLY A 242 1.24 22.88 -27.64
CA GLY A 242 2.17 21.91 -28.26
C GLY A 242 2.80 20.87 -27.33
N LEU A 243 1.99 20.15 -26.53
CA LEU A 243 2.45 19.14 -25.57
C LEU A 243 2.00 17.72 -26.01
N GLU A 244 2.71 17.12 -26.96
CA GLU A 244 2.33 15.83 -27.60
C GLU A 244 2.84 14.57 -26.87
N SER A 245 3.56 14.72 -25.73
CA SER A 245 4.17 13.60 -24.99
C SER A 245 3.96 13.73 -23.48
N VAL A 246 2.85 13.17 -22.96
CA VAL A 246 2.40 13.36 -21.56
C VAL A 246 1.91 12.03 -20.94
N ARG A 247 2.21 11.79 -19.64
CA ARG A 247 1.88 10.57 -18.85
C ARG A 247 1.60 10.92 -17.35
N ILE A 248 0.49 10.43 -16.77
CA ILE A 248 -0.18 10.90 -15.50
C ILE A 248 -1.13 9.78 -14.95
N VAL A 249 -2.06 9.97 -13.97
CA VAL A 249 -3.25 9.08 -13.68
C VAL A 249 -4.35 9.68 -12.77
N ALA A 250 -5.51 9.01 -12.66
CA ALA A 250 -6.74 9.38 -11.92
C ALA A 250 -7.49 8.15 -11.39
N SER A 251 -7.89 7.90 -10.13
CA SER A 251 -7.82 8.53 -8.74
C SER A 251 -7.91 7.33 -7.68
N ASP A 252 -7.80 7.14 -6.35
CA ASP A 252 -7.64 5.73 -5.72
C ASP A 252 -8.86 5.00 -5.01
N ASN A 253 -9.64 4.12 -5.72
CA ASN A 253 -10.84 3.33 -5.26
C ASN A 253 -11.30 2.15 -6.22
N LEU A 254 -12.52 2.14 -6.79
CA LEU A 254 -13.08 1.09 -7.70
C LEU A 254 -12.69 1.26 -9.18
N TRP A 255 -12.69 0.16 -9.95
CA TRP A 255 -12.34 0.15 -11.40
C TRP A 255 -13.11 1.15 -12.29
N GLU A 256 -14.38 1.39 -12.01
CA GLU A 256 -15.23 2.39 -12.68
C GLU A 256 -15.62 3.43 -11.62
N PRO A 257 -15.75 4.74 -11.97
CA PRO A 257 -15.93 5.28 -13.31
C PRO A 257 -14.70 5.45 -14.20
N ILE A 258 -13.45 5.35 -13.69
CA ILE A 258 -12.34 5.89 -14.49
C ILE A 258 -12.21 5.20 -15.85
N THR A 259 -12.31 3.88 -15.92
CA THR A 259 -12.01 3.16 -17.17
C THR A 259 -12.90 3.59 -18.34
N MET A 260 -14.15 3.98 -18.08
CA MET A 260 -15.00 4.70 -19.04
C MET A 260 -14.41 6.05 -19.46
N PHE A 261 -14.04 6.93 -18.52
CA PHE A 261 -13.44 8.24 -18.83
C PHE A 261 -12.12 8.12 -19.63
N LEU A 262 -11.30 7.09 -19.36
CA LEU A 262 -10.06 6.81 -20.12
C LEU A 262 -10.28 6.47 -21.58
N MET A 263 -11.45 5.92 -21.91
CA MET A 263 -11.85 5.56 -23.26
C MET A 263 -12.50 6.75 -24.00
N LEU A 264 -12.96 7.77 -23.27
CA LEU A 264 -13.71 8.92 -23.81
C LEU A 264 -12.88 10.20 -23.93
N ASP A 265 -11.93 10.44 -23.02
CA ASP A 265 -11.08 11.64 -22.99
C ASP A 265 -9.61 11.27 -23.27
N PRO A 266 -9.09 11.49 -24.48
CA PRO A 266 -7.69 11.17 -24.81
C PRO A 266 -6.67 12.05 -24.10
N GLU A 267 -7.04 13.26 -23.66
CA GLU A 267 -6.16 14.09 -22.83
C GLU A 267 -6.07 13.47 -21.44
N LEU A 268 -7.18 13.01 -20.85
CA LEU A 268 -7.18 12.23 -19.61
C LEU A 268 -6.55 10.83 -19.78
N SER A 269 -6.58 10.25 -20.98
CA SER A 269 -5.99 8.94 -21.26
C SER A 269 -4.48 9.01 -21.49
N SER A 270 -3.99 10.09 -22.12
CA SER A 270 -2.58 10.49 -21.99
C SER A 270 -2.28 10.86 -20.54
N ALA A 271 -3.28 11.39 -19.83
CA ALA A 271 -3.23 11.57 -18.39
C ALA A 271 -3.33 10.32 -17.53
N VAL A 272 -3.06 9.11 -18.05
CA VAL A 272 -3.21 7.87 -17.28
C VAL A 272 -2.07 6.84 -17.53
N ASP A 273 -1.52 6.26 -16.46
CA ASP A 273 -0.34 5.36 -16.36
C ASP A 273 -0.68 4.02 -15.69
N VAL A 274 -1.09 4.08 -14.41
CA VAL A 274 -1.32 2.94 -13.51
C VAL A 274 -2.73 3.02 -12.92
N ILE A 275 -3.64 2.17 -13.38
CA ILE A 275 -4.98 2.09 -12.81
C ILE A 275 -4.89 1.29 -11.51
N GLY A 276 -4.96 1.99 -10.38
CA GLY A 276 -5.14 1.40 -9.06
C GLY A 276 -6.58 0.92 -8.87
N ALA A 277 -6.76 -0.10 -8.04
CA ALA A 277 -8.07 -0.50 -7.52
C ALA A 277 -7.94 -1.03 -6.09
N HIS A 278 -8.93 -0.72 -5.26
CA HIS A 278 -9.05 -1.10 -3.86
C HIS A 278 -9.89 -2.39 -3.71
N TYR A 279 -9.41 -3.34 -2.91
CA TYR A 279 -10.06 -4.63 -2.61
C TYR A 279 -10.70 -5.36 -3.81
N PRO A 280 -9.99 -5.49 -4.97
CA PRO A 280 -10.59 -5.84 -6.27
C PRO A 280 -11.10 -7.29 -6.41
N GLY A 281 -11.08 -8.09 -5.34
CA GLY A 281 -11.54 -9.48 -5.35
C GLY A 281 -10.77 -10.37 -6.30
N THR A 282 -9.51 -10.05 -6.58
CA THR A 282 -8.65 -10.63 -7.63
C THR A 282 -9.06 -10.31 -9.07
N THR A 283 -10.17 -9.63 -9.32
CA THR A 283 -10.75 -9.43 -10.66
C THR A 283 -10.55 -8.02 -11.22
N THR A 284 -10.70 -7.86 -12.54
CA THR A 284 -10.74 -6.56 -13.22
C THR A 284 -11.86 -6.50 -14.26
N VAL A 285 -12.22 -5.29 -14.70
CA VAL A 285 -13.28 -5.06 -15.70
C VAL A 285 -12.73 -5.05 -17.14
N PRO A 286 -13.53 -5.42 -18.17
CA PRO A 286 -13.07 -5.41 -19.56
C PRO A 286 -12.55 -4.03 -20.03
N GLN A 287 -13.13 -2.95 -19.54
CA GLN A 287 -12.72 -1.57 -19.82
C GLN A 287 -11.30 -1.28 -19.31
N ALA A 288 -10.89 -1.82 -18.16
CA ALA A 288 -9.51 -1.70 -17.67
C ALA A 288 -8.51 -2.35 -18.66
N LEU A 289 -8.89 -3.47 -19.26
CA LEU A 289 -8.06 -4.19 -20.23
C LEU A 289 -7.92 -3.44 -21.57
N THR A 290 -8.96 -2.77 -22.07
CA THR A 290 -8.89 -2.02 -23.34
C THR A 290 -7.98 -0.80 -23.26
N THR A 291 -7.84 -0.18 -22.08
CA THR A 291 -6.97 0.98 -21.85
C THR A 291 -5.46 0.69 -21.98
N LYS A 292 -5.07 -0.60 -21.86
CA LYS A 292 -3.68 -1.10 -21.90
C LYS A 292 -2.74 -0.51 -20.83
N LYS A 293 -3.28 0.10 -19.77
CA LYS A 293 -2.52 0.64 -18.64
C LYS A 293 -1.97 -0.49 -17.76
N LYS A 294 -1.02 -0.16 -16.88
CA LYS A 294 -0.72 -1.02 -15.71
C LYS A 294 -1.98 -1.07 -14.84
N LEU A 295 -2.26 -2.21 -14.22
CA LEU A 295 -3.41 -2.41 -13.34
C LEU A 295 -2.86 -2.89 -12.00
N TRP A 296 -3.12 -2.22 -10.87
CA TRP A 296 -2.58 -2.59 -9.56
C TRP A 296 -3.72 -2.75 -8.55
N ALA A 297 -3.59 -3.70 -7.63
CA ALA A 297 -4.34 -3.63 -6.37
C ALA A 297 -3.61 -2.62 -5.47
N SER A 298 -3.99 -1.33 -5.59
CA SER A 298 -3.32 -0.20 -4.93
C SER A 298 -3.66 -0.08 -3.44
N GLU A 299 -4.71 -0.80 -3.02
CA GLU A 299 -4.97 -1.17 -1.64
C GLU A 299 -5.68 -2.53 -1.62
N ASP A 300 -5.22 -3.42 -0.76
CA ASP A 300 -5.75 -4.77 -0.58
C ASP A 300 -5.40 -5.24 0.84
N TYR A 301 -5.65 -6.52 1.17
CA TYR A 301 -5.40 -7.11 2.48
C TYR A 301 -6.39 -6.67 3.57
N SER A 302 -6.12 -5.62 4.36
CA SER A 302 -6.92 -5.16 5.52
C SER A 302 -7.47 -6.32 6.37
N THR A 303 -6.63 -7.27 6.77
CA THR A 303 -7.11 -8.48 7.45
C THR A 303 -6.22 -8.80 8.65
N PHE A 304 -6.83 -9.19 9.78
CA PHE A 304 -6.14 -9.48 11.03
C PHE A 304 -4.98 -10.45 10.80
N ASN A 305 -3.80 -10.10 11.29
CA ASN A 305 -2.53 -10.70 10.87
C ASN A 305 -2.18 -12.09 11.45
N ASP A 306 -3.20 -12.91 11.72
CA ASP A 306 -3.03 -14.30 12.09
C ASP A 306 -2.68 -15.21 10.87
N ASP A 307 -2.80 -16.52 11.03
CA ASP A 307 -2.61 -17.49 9.96
C ASP A 307 -3.65 -17.40 8.83
N VAL A 308 -4.86 -16.86 9.08
CA VAL A 308 -5.92 -16.63 8.08
C VAL A 308 -5.70 -15.30 7.35
N GLY A 309 -5.12 -14.29 8.02
CA GLY A 309 -4.56 -13.09 7.37
C GLY A 309 -3.45 -13.46 6.38
N GLY A 310 -2.43 -14.19 6.82
CA GLY A 310 -1.42 -14.77 5.92
C GLY A 310 -2.07 -15.59 4.79
N GLY A 311 -3.07 -16.39 5.17
CA GLY A 311 -4.07 -16.99 4.29
C GLY A 311 -4.50 -16.12 3.11
N CYS A 312 -5.18 -15.02 3.43
CA CYS A 312 -5.69 -14.03 2.48
C CYS A 312 -4.58 -13.52 1.56
N TRP A 313 -3.44 -13.12 2.16
CA TRP A 313 -2.34 -12.46 1.46
C TRP A 313 -1.71 -13.34 0.37
N ALA A 314 -1.38 -14.61 0.66
CA ALA A 314 -0.77 -15.49 -0.35
C ALA A 314 -1.69 -15.73 -1.55
N ARG A 315 -2.99 -15.86 -1.27
CA ARG A 315 -4.00 -16.13 -2.28
C ARG A 315 -4.15 -14.94 -3.22
N ILE A 316 -4.30 -13.72 -2.70
CA ILE A 316 -4.50 -12.51 -3.53
C ILE A 316 -3.22 -12.10 -4.27
N LEU A 317 -2.04 -12.20 -3.65
CA LEU A 317 -0.75 -11.93 -4.31
C LEU A 317 -0.56 -12.70 -5.64
N ASN A 318 -1.05 -13.94 -5.70
CA ASN A 318 -1.02 -14.75 -6.92
C ASN A 318 -2.25 -14.48 -7.82
N GLN A 319 -3.45 -14.47 -7.24
CA GLN A 319 -4.70 -14.41 -8.00
C GLN A 319 -4.98 -13.02 -8.60
N ASN A 320 -4.50 -11.93 -8.00
CA ASN A 320 -4.62 -10.57 -8.55
C ASN A 320 -3.99 -10.50 -9.96
N TYR A 321 -2.84 -11.14 -10.19
CA TYR A 321 -2.26 -11.27 -11.52
C TYR A 321 -3.02 -12.25 -12.43
N VAL A 322 -3.35 -13.45 -11.94
CA VAL A 322 -3.96 -14.52 -12.76
C VAL A 322 -5.36 -14.14 -13.24
N ASN A 323 -6.20 -13.61 -12.36
CA ASN A 323 -7.62 -13.34 -12.62
C ASN A 323 -7.84 -11.90 -13.12
N GLY A 324 -7.07 -10.93 -12.59
CA GLY A 324 -7.25 -9.49 -12.84
C GLY A 324 -6.17 -8.84 -13.70
N GLN A 325 -5.14 -9.59 -14.12
CA GLN A 325 -3.94 -9.08 -14.79
C GLN A 325 -3.20 -7.97 -14.00
N MET A 326 -3.37 -7.93 -12.68
CA MET A 326 -2.78 -6.89 -11.85
C MET A 326 -1.29 -7.14 -11.60
N THR A 327 -0.46 -6.11 -11.79
CA THR A 327 1.01 -6.21 -11.80
C THR A 327 1.68 -5.74 -10.51
N ALA A 328 0.93 -5.13 -9.59
CA ALA A 328 1.32 -4.91 -8.21
C ALA A 328 0.16 -5.20 -7.24
N THR A 329 0.49 -5.38 -5.96
CA THR A 329 -0.48 -5.45 -4.86
C THR A 329 0.15 -4.81 -3.62
N ILE A 330 -0.60 -3.95 -2.93
CA ILE A 330 -0.15 -3.15 -1.78
C ILE A 330 -1.08 -3.45 -0.60
N SER A 331 -0.55 -3.89 0.54
CA SER A 331 -1.37 -4.15 1.74
C SER A 331 -1.65 -2.85 2.51
N TRP A 332 -2.92 -2.55 2.77
CA TRP A 332 -3.25 -1.77 3.96
C TRP A 332 -3.30 -2.73 5.16
N ASN A 333 -2.51 -2.59 6.23
CA ASN A 333 -1.39 -1.64 6.41
C ASN A 333 -0.02 -2.33 6.49
N LEU A 334 1.05 -1.52 6.52
CA LEU A 334 2.44 -1.96 6.51
C LEU A 334 2.82 -2.73 7.79
N VAL A 335 2.38 -2.22 8.94
CA VAL A 335 2.76 -2.68 10.28
C VAL A 335 1.71 -2.17 11.26
N ALA A 336 1.22 -3.04 12.13
CA ALA A 336 0.30 -2.66 13.19
C ALA A 336 1.07 -1.97 14.32
N SER A 337 1.21 -0.65 14.20
CA SER A 337 1.86 0.23 15.18
C SER A 337 0.89 1.32 15.64
N TYR A 338 -0.32 0.89 16.02
CA TYR A 338 -1.40 1.67 16.61
C TYR A 338 -2.01 0.84 17.76
N TYR A 339 -2.89 1.42 18.58
CA TYR A 339 -3.57 0.68 19.65
C TYR A 339 -4.53 -0.37 19.06
N GLU A 340 -4.54 -1.60 19.59
CA GLU A 340 -5.29 -2.74 19.02
C GLU A 340 -6.81 -2.56 19.13
N GLU A 341 -7.28 -1.69 20.03
CA GLU A 341 -8.69 -1.38 20.24
C GLU A 341 -9.22 -0.20 19.40
N LEU A 342 -8.36 0.38 18.54
CA LEU A 342 -8.79 1.24 17.42
C LEU A 342 -9.40 0.38 16.29
N PRO A 343 -9.98 0.98 15.23
CA PRO A 343 -10.44 0.21 14.08
C PRO A 343 -9.37 -0.74 13.52
N PHE A 344 -9.80 -1.87 12.95
CA PHE A 344 -8.92 -2.80 12.24
C PHE A 344 -7.62 -3.17 12.99
N GLY A 345 -7.72 -3.31 14.32
CA GLY A 345 -6.60 -3.68 15.20
C GLY A 345 -5.85 -4.90 14.66
N ARG A 346 -4.54 -4.73 14.42
CA ARG A 346 -3.64 -5.74 13.83
C ARG A 346 -3.89 -6.15 12.36
N ASP A 347 -4.50 -5.30 11.55
CA ASP A 347 -4.61 -5.51 10.09
C ASP A 347 -3.33 -5.13 9.29
N GLY A 348 -2.15 -5.21 9.94
CA GLY A 348 -0.84 -4.91 9.33
C GLY A 348 0.05 -6.14 9.13
N LEU A 349 0.97 -6.13 8.15
CA LEU A 349 1.79 -7.31 7.80
C LEU A 349 2.59 -7.94 8.96
N MET A 350 2.89 -7.15 10.00
CA MET A 350 3.46 -7.60 11.27
C MET A 350 3.00 -6.68 12.43
N THR A 351 3.17 -7.12 13.68
CA THR A 351 2.67 -6.39 14.87
C THR A 351 3.80 -5.70 15.63
N ALA A 352 3.67 -4.40 15.91
CA ALA A 352 4.63 -3.60 16.66
C ALA A 352 3.94 -2.42 17.40
N GLN A 353 3.07 -2.75 18.35
CA GLN A 353 2.20 -1.82 19.07
C GLN A 353 2.64 -1.51 20.52
N GLU A 354 3.79 -2.00 20.97
CA GLU A 354 4.29 -1.84 22.35
C GLU A 354 5.70 -1.20 22.45
N PRO A 355 5.89 0.07 22.06
CA PRO A 355 7.19 0.74 22.17
C PRO A 355 7.73 0.84 23.61
N TRP A 356 6.86 0.75 24.62
CA TRP A 356 7.22 0.75 26.05
C TRP A 356 7.78 -0.58 26.56
N SER A 357 7.50 -1.71 25.90
CA SER A 357 8.10 -3.03 26.22
C SER A 357 9.24 -3.38 25.27
N GLY A 358 9.15 -2.93 24.01
CA GLY A 358 10.03 -3.36 22.92
C GLY A 358 9.59 -4.67 22.26
N ASN A 359 8.46 -5.26 22.68
CA ASN A 359 7.88 -6.44 22.04
C ASN A 359 7.44 -6.12 20.60
N TYR A 360 7.64 -7.07 19.69
CA TYR A 360 7.04 -7.07 18.36
C TYR A 360 6.84 -8.52 17.92
N VAL A 361 5.97 -8.76 16.95
CA VAL A 361 5.68 -10.10 16.42
C VAL A 361 5.89 -10.09 14.90
N VAL A 362 6.71 -11.01 14.39
CA VAL A 362 6.94 -11.20 12.95
C VAL A 362 5.92 -12.18 12.42
N GLU A 363 4.76 -11.65 12.08
CA GLU A 363 3.52 -12.41 11.83
C GLU A 363 3.54 -13.24 10.54
N SER A 364 2.52 -14.07 10.39
CA SER A 364 2.36 -15.00 9.27
C SER A 364 2.35 -14.35 7.86
N PRO A 365 1.81 -13.13 7.63
CA PRO A 365 1.83 -12.45 6.33
C PRO A 365 3.23 -12.16 5.77
N ILE A 366 4.27 -12.17 6.61
CA ILE A 366 5.68 -12.06 6.17
C ILE A 366 6.14 -13.34 5.43
N TRP A 367 5.46 -14.48 5.61
CA TRP A 367 5.92 -15.81 5.13
C TRP A 367 4.88 -16.67 4.39
N ILE A 368 3.57 -16.38 4.52
CA ILE A 368 2.43 -16.61 3.60
C ILE A 368 2.02 -18.05 3.13
N THR A 369 0.72 -18.39 3.16
CA THR A 369 0.05 -19.57 2.51
C THR A 369 -1.48 -19.39 2.38
N GLY A 370 -2.28 -20.38 1.91
CA GLY A 370 -3.73 -20.44 2.28
C GLY A 370 -4.71 -21.31 1.44
N THR A 371 -5.60 -22.07 2.09
CA THR A 371 -6.82 -22.71 1.52
C THR A 371 -8.10 -21.90 1.82
N HIS A 372 -9.27 -22.21 1.25
CA HIS A 372 -10.49 -21.36 1.36
C HIS A 372 -10.80 -20.87 2.79
N ASN A 373 -11.06 -21.78 3.73
CA ASN A 373 -11.41 -21.41 5.12
C ASN A 373 -10.24 -20.76 5.88
N HIS A 374 -9.02 -20.91 5.36
CA HIS A 374 -7.77 -20.39 5.89
C HIS A 374 -7.20 -19.29 4.97
N SER A 375 -8.04 -18.58 4.21
CA SER A 375 -7.61 -17.47 3.32
C SER A 375 -8.70 -16.45 3.03
N ILE A 376 -9.67 -16.30 3.94
CA ILE A 376 -10.74 -15.31 3.83
C ILE A 376 -10.17 -13.93 4.15
N CYS A 377 -10.24 -13.00 3.19
CA CYS A 377 -9.96 -11.58 3.43
C CYS A 377 -11.21 -10.89 3.99
N ILE A 378 -11.06 -9.75 4.66
CA ILE A 378 -12.23 -8.95 5.10
C ILE A 378 -13.12 -8.49 3.92
N ARG A 379 -12.52 -8.22 2.76
CA ARG A 379 -13.15 -7.70 1.55
C ARG A 379 -12.52 -8.35 0.30
N PRO A 380 -13.30 -8.64 -0.76
CA PRO A 380 -14.72 -8.95 -0.72
C PRO A 380 -14.97 -10.37 -0.15
N PRO A 381 -16.22 -10.75 0.15
CA PRO A 381 -16.56 -12.12 0.55
C PRO A 381 -16.08 -13.18 -0.45
N LEU A 382 -15.35 -14.17 0.05
CA LEU A 382 -14.75 -15.23 -0.76
C LEU A 382 -15.78 -16.34 -1.09
N PRO A 383 -16.05 -16.67 -2.37
CA PRO A 383 -16.91 -17.79 -2.72
C PRO A 383 -16.26 -19.14 -2.40
N PRO A 384 -17.03 -20.16 -1.98
CA PRO A 384 -16.49 -21.45 -1.56
C PRO A 384 -15.79 -22.20 -2.69
N PHE A 385 -14.56 -22.63 -2.44
CA PHE A 385 -13.80 -23.54 -3.30
C PHE A 385 -13.14 -24.65 -2.48
N ASN A 386 -12.96 -25.81 -3.11
CA ASN A 386 -12.27 -26.95 -2.50
C ASN A 386 -10.79 -26.93 -2.91
N VAL A 387 -9.91 -27.24 -1.97
CA VAL A 387 -8.51 -27.62 -2.21
C VAL A 387 -8.34 -29.05 -1.71
N THR A 388 -7.60 -29.87 -2.45
CA THR A 388 -7.20 -31.21 -2.03
C THR A 388 -5.76 -31.47 -2.47
N SER A 389 -5.05 -32.31 -1.71
CA SER A 389 -3.67 -32.69 -2.03
C SER A 389 -3.54 -33.28 -3.45
N GLN A 390 -2.50 -32.90 -4.20
CA GLN A 390 -2.33 -33.29 -5.61
C GLN A 390 -0.87 -33.34 -6.08
N ASN A 391 -0.57 -34.19 -7.07
CA ASN A 391 0.72 -34.21 -7.76
C ASN A 391 0.69 -33.27 -8.97
N ALA A 392 1.48 -32.20 -8.91
CA ALA A 392 1.66 -31.21 -9.97
C ALA A 392 3.02 -31.42 -10.66
N THR A 393 2.99 -31.69 -11.97
CA THR A 393 4.21 -31.80 -12.80
C THR A 393 4.39 -30.53 -13.60
N PHE A 394 5.60 -29.98 -13.60
CA PHE A 394 5.95 -28.77 -14.33
C PHE A 394 6.99 -29.11 -15.40
N GLN A 395 6.79 -28.62 -16.63
CA GLN A 395 7.67 -28.87 -17.77
C GLN A 395 8.19 -27.55 -18.34
N LEU A 396 9.49 -27.32 -18.26
CA LEU A 396 10.14 -26.11 -18.78
C LEU A 396 10.41 -26.24 -20.28
N LYS A 397 10.00 -25.23 -21.05
CA LYS A 397 10.19 -25.11 -22.50
C LYS A 397 10.85 -23.75 -22.83
N GLY A 398 10.99 -23.42 -24.12
CA GLY A 398 11.63 -22.18 -24.54
C GLY A 398 13.04 -22.01 -23.96
N SER A 399 13.39 -20.81 -23.50
CA SER A 399 14.69 -20.56 -22.86
C SER A 399 14.82 -21.26 -21.49
N PHE A 400 13.70 -21.59 -20.85
CA PHE A 400 13.67 -22.18 -19.51
C PHE A 400 14.10 -23.66 -19.51
N ALA A 401 13.99 -24.37 -20.63
CA ALA A 401 14.49 -25.74 -20.81
C ALA A 401 16.02 -25.88 -20.56
N SER A 402 16.76 -24.78 -20.54
CA SER A 402 18.17 -24.74 -20.16
C SER A 402 18.42 -24.99 -18.66
N ILE A 403 17.43 -24.72 -17.80
CA ILE A 403 17.54 -24.85 -16.34
C ILE A 403 17.65 -26.34 -15.95
N LYS A 404 18.48 -26.63 -14.94
CA LYS A 404 18.75 -28.00 -14.44
C LYS A 404 18.54 -28.18 -12.93
N GLU A 405 18.49 -27.09 -12.17
CA GLU A 405 18.28 -27.10 -10.73
C GLU A 405 17.53 -25.83 -10.31
N LEU A 406 16.55 -25.98 -9.41
CA LEU A 406 15.81 -24.90 -8.77
C LEU A 406 16.00 -24.98 -7.25
N GLN A 407 16.26 -23.85 -6.61
CA GLN A 407 16.16 -23.74 -5.15
C GLN A 407 14.70 -23.76 -4.76
N VAL A 408 14.36 -24.42 -3.64
CA VAL A 408 12.98 -24.56 -3.17
C VAL A 408 12.85 -23.97 -1.78
N TRP A 409 11.87 -23.09 -1.61
CA TRP A 409 11.39 -22.60 -0.32
C TRP A 409 9.96 -23.03 -0.13
N ARG A 410 9.58 -23.34 1.10
CA ARG A 410 8.22 -23.73 1.46
C ARG A 410 7.74 -23.02 2.71
N SER A 411 6.49 -22.61 2.71
CA SER A 411 5.72 -22.34 3.92
C SER A 411 4.57 -23.35 4.02
N HIS A 412 4.38 -23.97 5.18
CA HIS A 412 3.29 -24.91 5.48
C HIS A 412 2.67 -24.56 6.83
N PHE A 413 1.37 -24.28 6.85
CA PHE A 413 0.66 -23.83 8.05
C PHE A 413 -0.21 -24.98 8.56
N ASP A 414 0.28 -25.74 9.55
CA ASP A 414 -0.47 -26.85 10.12
C ASP A 414 -1.51 -26.35 11.15
N PHE A 415 -2.64 -25.87 10.66
CA PHE A 415 -3.79 -25.45 11.48
C PHE A 415 -4.31 -26.56 12.42
N LYS A 416 -4.06 -27.84 12.11
CA LYS A 416 -4.53 -29.00 12.89
C LYS A 416 -3.59 -29.29 14.07
N ALA A 417 -2.28 -29.18 13.87
CA ALA A 417 -1.26 -29.36 14.91
C ALA A 417 -0.84 -28.06 15.61
N LYS A 418 -1.25 -26.89 15.09
CA LYS A 418 -0.78 -25.54 15.47
C LYS A 418 0.75 -25.44 15.45
N LYS A 419 1.36 -25.97 14.39
CA LYS A 419 2.82 -26.05 14.25
C LYS A 419 3.27 -25.78 12.81
N HIS A 420 3.56 -24.51 12.57
CA HIS A 420 3.77 -23.92 11.24
C HIS A 420 5.26 -24.02 10.87
N SER A 421 5.57 -24.35 9.62
CA SER A 421 6.93 -24.30 9.06
C SER A 421 6.97 -23.15 8.07
N LEU A 422 7.48 -21.99 8.49
CA LEU A 422 7.43 -20.76 7.70
C LEU A 422 8.77 -20.46 7.02
N PHE A 423 8.76 -20.28 5.69
CA PHE A 423 9.92 -19.98 4.84
C PHE A 423 11.11 -20.94 5.05
N GLU A 424 10.81 -22.23 5.05
CA GLU A 424 11.75 -23.34 5.17
C GLU A 424 12.51 -23.56 3.85
N LYS A 425 13.85 -23.64 3.92
CA LYS A 425 14.69 -23.96 2.75
C LYS A 425 14.78 -25.47 2.54
N LEU A 426 14.16 -25.97 1.48
CA LEU A 426 14.17 -27.38 1.13
C LEU A 426 15.36 -27.73 0.20
N PRO A 427 15.72 -29.03 0.07
CA PRO A 427 16.73 -29.47 -0.89
C PRO A 427 16.40 -29.03 -2.33
N PRO A 428 17.38 -28.56 -3.13
CA PRO A 428 17.14 -28.14 -4.50
C PRO A 428 16.56 -29.26 -5.38
N VAL A 429 15.51 -28.93 -6.14
CA VAL A 429 14.90 -29.84 -7.12
C VAL A 429 15.73 -29.82 -8.40
N LYS A 430 16.12 -31.01 -8.87
CA LYS A 430 16.82 -31.21 -10.14
C LYS A 430 15.83 -31.66 -11.20
N LEU A 431 15.96 -31.12 -12.40
CA LEU A 431 15.04 -31.37 -13.49
C LEU A 431 15.49 -32.60 -14.29
N VAL A 432 14.55 -33.52 -14.53
CA VAL A 432 14.71 -34.70 -15.39
C VAL A 432 13.94 -34.42 -16.67
N ASP A 433 14.61 -34.49 -17.82
CA ASP A 433 14.03 -34.21 -19.14
C ASP A 433 13.23 -32.89 -19.19
N GLY A 434 13.83 -31.83 -18.62
CA GLY A 434 13.26 -30.49 -18.54
C GLY A 434 12.07 -30.34 -17.58
N SER A 435 11.77 -31.38 -16.80
CA SER A 435 10.54 -31.50 -16.01
C SER A 435 10.83 -31.83 -14.54
N PHE A 436 9.88 -31.53 -13.65
CA PHE A 436 9.88 -31.95 -12.24
C PHE A 436 8.45 -32.10 -11.71
N THR A 437 8.27 -32.84 -10.62
CA THR A 437 6.96 -33.04 -9.99
C THR A 437 7.03 -32.69 -8.51
N LEU A 438 6.00 -32.01 -8.02
CA LEU A 438 5.77 -31.74 -6.60
C LEU A 438 4.49 -32.47 -6.15
N ASN A 439 4.51 -33.00 -4.94
CA ASN A 439 3.29 -33.35 -4.20
C ASN A 439 2.91 -32.13 -3.38
N LEU A 440 1.76 -31.53 -3.66
CA LEU A 440 1.27 -30.31 -3.02
C LEU A 440 0.19 -30.70 -2.01
N ALA A 441 0.36 -30.35 -0.74
CA ALA A 441 -0.68 -30.50 0.27
C ALA A 441 -1.62 -29.28 0.35
N GLU A 442 -2.61 -29.36 1.22
CA GLU A 442 -3.38 -28.19 1.68
C GLU A 442 -2.47 -27.26 2.51
N ASP A 443 -2.76 -25.96 2.48
CA ASP A 443 -2.08 -24.90 3.25
C ASP A 443 -0.54 -24.83 3.05
N GLU A 444 -0.04 -25.24 1.87
CA GLU A 444 1.36 -25.06 1.44
C GLU A 444 1.55 -23.99 0.35
N VAL A 445 2.59 -23.16 0.50
CA VAL A 445 3.15 -22.29 -0.55
C VAL A 445 4.58 -22.74 -0.86
N TYR A 446 4.90 -22.78 -2.16
CA TYR A 446 6.22 -23.12 -2.67
C TYR A 446 6.77 -22.01 -3.57
N THR A 447 8.01 -21.59 -3.33
CA THR A 447 8.78 -20.73 -4.24
C THR A 447 9.91 -21.54 -4.85
N LEU A 448 9.89 -21.70 -6.18
CA LEU A 448 10.93 -22.40 -6.93
C LEU A 448 11.69 -21.39 -7.81
N THR A 449 12.99 -21.23 -7.57
CA THR A 449 13.76 -20.13 -8.18
C THR A 449 15.18 -20.53 -8.55
N THR A 450 15.75 -19.83 -9.55
CA THR A 450 17.17 -19.94 -9.88
C THR A 450 18.05 -19.14 -8.91
N ILE A 451 17.46 -18.19 -8.17
CA ILE A 451 18.15 -17.31 -7.21
C ILE A 451 18.60 -18.10 -5.98
N ARG A 452 19.90 -18.00 -5.67
CA ARG A 452 20.53 -18.71 -4.54
C ARG A 452 20.69 -17.86 -3.27
N THR A 453 20.44 -16.54 -3.34
CA THR A 453 20.63 -15.57 -2.25
C THR A 453 19.49 -15.52 -1.23
N GLY A 454 18.38 -16.23 -1.47
CA GLY A 454 17.28 -16.29 -0.51
C GLY A 454 17.74 -16.75 0.88
N GLN A 455 17.23 -16.08 1.90
CA GLN A 455 17.51 -16.32 3.31
C GLN A 455 16.25 -15.98 4.12
N LYS A 456 15.94 -16.79 5.14
CA LYS A 456 15.05 -16.36 6.22
C LYS A 456 15.84 -15.47 7.17
N GLY A 457 15.47 -14.19 7.25
CA GLY A 457 16.01 -13.26 8.23
C GLY A 457 15.63 -13.66 9.65
N SER A 458 16.51 -13.38 10.60
CA SER A 458 16.24 -13.59 12.02
C SER A 458 17.07 -12.65 12.89
N PHE A 459 16.49 -12.32 14.05
CA PHE A 459 17.13 -11.68 15.19
C PHE A 459 16.83 -12.53 16.44
N PRO A 460 17.48 -12.28 17.59
CA PRO A 460 17.03 -12.83 18.86
C PRO A 460 15.59 -12.39 19.17
N GLU A 461 14.86 -13.22 19.91
CA GLU A 461 13.49 -12.89 20.35
C GLU A 461 13.44 -11.52 21.05
N PRO A 462 12.43 -10.68 20.78
CA PRO A 462 12.24 -9.42 21.49
C PRO A 462 11.80 -9.64 22.95
N PRO A 463 11.78 -8.57 23.77
CA PRO A 463 11.17 -8.61 25.10
C PRO A 463 9.74 -9.18 25.07
N PRO A 464 9.28 -9.85 26.13
CA PRO A 464 7.89 -10.30 26.22
C PRO A 464 6.92 -9.12 26.26
N SER A 465 5.71 -9.33 25.72
CA SER A 465 4.61 -8.36 25.77
C SER A 465 4.33 -7.88 27.21
N ALA A 466 4.02 -6.59 27.35
CA ALA A 466 3.64 -5.96 28.60
C ALA A 466 2.63 -4.81 28.39
N ARG A 467 1.61 -4.75 29.26
CA ARG A 467 0.64 -3.64 29.32
C ARG A 467 1.32 -2.29 29.57
N PHE A 468 0.64 -1.20 29.21
CA PHE A 468 1.16 0.17 29.32
C PHE A 468 1.58 0.50 30.77
N PRO A 469 2.60 1.36 30.98
CA PRO A 469 3.04 1.73 32.32
C PRO A 469 1.95 2.39 33.17
N LYS A 470 1.42 1.67 34.18
CA LYS A 470 0.40 2.13 35.16
C LYS A 470 0.71 3.44 35.89
N VAL A 471 1.94 3.93 35.79
CA VAL A 471 2.35 5.28 36.22
C VAL A 471 3.13 5.90 35.07
N TYR A 472 2.41 6.57 34.17
CA TYR A 472 2.99 7.34 33.07
C TYR A 472 3.06 8.83 33.43
N LYS A 473 4.12 9.51 32.95
CA LYS A 473 4.28 10.97 33.02
C LYS A 473 5.11 11.43 31.82
N ASP A 474 4.64 12.45 31.14
CA ASP A 474 5.45 13.30 30.27
C ASP A 474 5.37 14.73 30.81
N ASN A 475 6.47 15.48 30.70
CA ASN A 475 6.55 16.91 31.05
C ASN A 475 6.81 17.80 29.81
N PHE A 476 6.98 17.18 28.64
CA PHE A 476 7.24 17.80 27.35
C PHE A 476 8.51 18.68 27.27
N ASP A 477 9.43 18.58 28.24
CA ASP A 477 10.64 19.41 28.37
C ASP A 477 11.75 18.94 27.42
N ILE A 478 11.50 19.10 26.11
CA ILE A 478 12.41 18.68 25.04
C ILE A 478 12.58 19.81 24.01
N ARG A 479 13.81 20.33 23.91
CA ARG A 479 14.15 21.46 23.03
C ARG A 479 14.24 21.09 21.55
N ASN A 480 14.71 19.89 21.26
CA ASN A 480 14.93 19.38 19.90
C ASN A 480 14.34 17.96 19.82
N PRO A 481 13.00 17.80 19.73
CA PRO A 481 12.40 16.48 19.65
C PRO A 481 12.73 15.80 18.30
N PRO A 482 12.83 14.46 18.26
CA PRO A 482 13.15 13.72 17.04
C PRO A 482 11.97 13.59 16.05
N PHE A 483 10.75 13.89 16.51
CA PHE A 483 9.48 13.91 15.77
C PHE A 483 8.65 15.11 16.28
N SER A 484 7.60 15.53 15.56
CA SER A 484 6.80 16.71 15.94
C SER A 484 5.92 16.51 17.18
N GLU A 485 5.56 15.28 17.52
CA GLU A 485 4.60 14.92 18.58
C GLU A 485 5.25 14.10 19.71
N ALA A 486 4.68 14.16 20.92
CA ALA A 486 5.11 13.39 22.09
C ALA A 486 4.85 11.87 21.95
N PRO A 487 5.66 10.98 22.56
CA PRO A 487 5.51 9.55 22.40
C PRO A 487 4.20 9.01 23.01
N ASN A 488 3.63 7.97 22.38
CA ASN A 488 2.41 7.24 22.77
C ASN A 488 1.09 8.04 22.77
N PHE A 489 1.11 9.35 22.53
CA PHE A 489 -0.10 10.07 22.14
C PHE A 489 -0.53 9.59 20.75
N ALA A 490 -1.84 9.61 20.50
CA ALA A 490 -2.45 9.20 19.24
C ALA A 490 -3.64 10.13 18.97
N ASP A 491 -3.39 11.16 18.18
CA ASP A 491 -4.37 12.18 17.81
C ASP A 491 -5.53 11.55 17.03
N GLN A 492 -6.77 11.77 17.48
CA GLN A 492 -7.99 11.20 16.88
C GLN A 492 -8.89 12.25 16.22
N THR A 493 -8.65 13.54 16.47
CA THR A 493 -9.22 14.70 15.77
C THR A 493 -8.38 15.94 16.10
N GLY A 494 -7.98 16.71 15.09
CA GLY A 494 -6.97 17.78 15.23
C GLY A 494 -5.55 17.22 15.40
N VAL A 495 -4.55 18.10 15.49
CA VAL A 495 -3.13 17.71 15.56
C VAL A 495 -2.47 18.40 16.75
N PHE A 496 -1.64 17.66 17.50
CA PHE A 496 -0.94 18.12 18.69
C PHE A 496 0.59 18.08 18.44
N GLU A 497 1.27 19.20 18.59
CA GLU A 497 2.73 19.31 18.40
C GLU A 497 3.46 19.71 19.68
N TYR A 498 4.73 19.31 19.81
CA TYR A 498 5.66 19.91 20.75
C TYR A 498 5.84 21.40 20.44
N TYR A 499 5.62 22.24 21.45
CA TYR A 499 5.61 23.70 21.32
C TYR A 499 6.55 24.37 22.31
N ILE A 500 7.33 25.34 21.81
CA ILE A 500 8.28 26.13 22.61
C ILE A 500 7.76 27.56 22.75
N ASN A 501 7.36 27.95 23.96
CA ASN A 501 6.90 29.30 24.24
C ASN A 501 8.07 30.25 24.48
N LEU A 502 8.65 30.81 23.41
CA LEU A 502 9.76 31.77 23.50
C LEU A 502 9.43 33.07 24.27
N SER A 503 8.15 33.35 24.53
CA SER A 503 7.69 34.51 25.30
C SER A 503 7.56 34.26 26.81
N ASP A 504 7.57 32.99 27.25
CA ASP A 504 7.54 32.61 28.67
C ASP A 504 8.65 31.58 28.98
N PRO A 505 9.82 32.03 29.45
CA PRO A 505 10.91 31.15 29.87
C PRO A 505 10.67 30.49 31.24
N GLY A 506 9.44 30.56 31.79
CA GLY A 506 9.03 29.94 33.04
C GLY A 506 8.69 28.45 32.91
N PRO A 507 7.84 27.90 33.82
CA PRO A 507 7.57 26.46 33.90
C PRO A 507 6.75 25.89 32.73
N HIS A 508 6.31 26.73 31.78
CA HIS A 508 5.58 26.36 30.58
C HIS A 508 6.30 26.80 29.29
N ALA A 509 7.63 26.92 29.35
CA ALA A 509 8.48 27.18 28.18
C ALA A 509 8.40 26.05 27.12
N PHE A 510 8.05 24.84 27.53
CA PHE A 510 7.80 23.68 26.68
C PHE A 510 6.44 23.05 27.03
N THR A 511 5.63 22.74 26.02
CA THR A 511 4.30 22.13 26.17
C THR A 511 3.95 21.24 24.97
N LEU A 512 2.96 20.37 25.10
CA LEU A 512 2.20 19.85 23.95
C LEU A 512 1.08 20.85 23.61
N ARG A 513 0.82 21.12 22.31
CA ARG A 513 -0.15 22.12 21.86
C ARG A 513 -0.95 21.65 20.66
N GLN A 514 -2.27 21.77 20.71
CA GLN A 514 -3.15 21.59 19.54
C GLN A 514 -2.96 22.75 18.55
N VAL A 515 -2.69 22.45 17.27
CA VAL A 515 -2.29 23.44 16.25
C VAL A 515 -3.29 23.68 15.12
N VAL A 516 -4.26 22.79 14.92
CA VAL A 516 -5.31 22.91 13.90
C VAL A 516 -6.32 23.98 14.33
N MET A 517 -6.46 25.04 13.52
CA MET A 517 -7.25 26.23 13.84
C MET A 517 -8.65 26.25 13.21
N GLU A 518 -8.89 25.41 12.21
CA GLU A 518 -10.14 25.28 11.43
C GLU A 518 -10.37 23.80 11.09
N ARG A 519 -11.60 23.40 10.76
CA ARG A 519 -11.87 22.00 10.41
C ARG A 519 -11.23 21.66 9.04
N PRO A 520 -10.51 20.54 8.90
CA PRO A 520 -10.02 20.06 7.60
C PRO A 520 -11.14 19.75 6.61
N ILE A 521 -10.76 19.54 5.35
CA ILE A 521 -11.57 18.78 4.38
C ILE A 521 -11.50 17.31 4.80
N THR A 522 -12.53 16.84 5.52
CA THR A 522 -12.41 15.59 6.29
C THR A 522 -12.61 14.34 5.45
N TRP A 523 -11.83 13.28 5.73
CA TRP A 523 -12.00 11.98 5.08
C TRP A 523 -13.20 11.23 5.66
N VAL A 524 -13.27 11.10 7.00
CA VAL A 524 -14.42 10.57 7.75
C VAL A 524 -15.14 11.70 8.50
N ALA A 525 -15.93 11.34 9.51
CA ALA A 525 -16.67 12.26 10.36
C ALA A 525 -15.89 12.59 11.65
N ASP A 526 -14.80 13.35 11.53
CA ASP A 526 -14.00 13.84 12.66
C ASP A 526 -14.87 14.49 13.74
N ALA A 527 -14.45 14.42 15.00
CA ALA A 527 -15.22 14.95 16.10
C ALA A 527 -15.39 16.49 16.04
N ASN A 528 -16.37 17.01 16.78
CA ASN A 528 -16.55 18.46 16.94
C ASN A 528 -15.58 19.09 17.96
N GLN A 529 -14.73 18.28 18.60
CA GLN A 529 -13.70 18.69 19.54
C GLN A 529 -12.44 17.88 19.28
N THR A 530 -11.28 18.53 19.37
CA THR A 530 -9.98 17.90 19.17
C THR A 530 -9.60 17.03 20.35
N ILE A 531 -9.10 15.83 20.09
CA ILE A 531 -8.80 14.81 21.10
C ILE A 531 -7.58 13.98 20.66
N THR A 532 -6.74 13.67 21.63
CA THR A 532 -5.61 12.74 21.52
C THR A 532 -5.73 11.71 22.64
N VAL A 533 -5.48 10.44 22.33
CA VAL A 533 -5.60 9.33 23.29
C VAL A 533 -4.23 8.73 23.61
N ILE A 534 -4.09 8.16 24.80
CA ILE A 534 -2.85 7.54 25.28
C ILE A 534 -3.17 6.55 26.40
N GLY A 535 -2.46 5.42 26.42
CA GLY A 535 -2.43 4.51 27.56
C GLY A 535 -2.73 3.06 27.21
N ASP A 536 -3.81 2.56 27.80
CA ASP A 536 -4.23 1.16 27.84
C ASP A 536 -5.76 1.17 27.90
N TYR A 537 -6.43 0.52 26.95
CA TYR A 537 -7.88 0.62 26.77
C TYR A 537 -8.69 0.04 27.95
N GLU A 538 -8.07 -0.84 28.73
CA GLU A 538 -8.68 -1.59 29.84
C GLU A 538 -8.53 -0.86 31.20
N TRP A 539 -8.60 0.48 31.24
CA TRP A 539 -8.47 1.36 32.44
C TRP A 539 -9.69 2.27 32.66
#